data_AF-A0A284VTG5-F1
#
_entry.id   AF-A0A284VTG5-F1
#
_cell.length_a   1.000
_cell.length_b   1.000
_cell.length_c   1.000
_cell.angle_alpha   90.00
_cell.angle_beta   90.00
_cell.angle_gamma   90.00
#
_symmetry.space_group_name_H-M   'P 1'
#
loop_
_entity.id
_entity.type
_entity.pdbx_description
1 polymer ?
#
loop_
_entity_poly.entity_id
_entity_poly.type
_entity_poly.pdbx_seq_one_letter_code
_entity_poly.pdbx_strand_id
1 'polypeptide(L)'
;MDDSQKIQMTAFNLKNPTKLFIIKYLSNKEASNQEIYDALKNTLTIKYRSAIHGALKDLQEIGLIEKYYDNLDSKIKYRLIVKKVNIDLGKMKISFTN
;
A
#
# COMPACT_ATOMS: atom_id res chain seq x y z
N MET A 1 16.08 5.81 -7.22
CA MET A 1 15.09 6.89 -7.07
C MET A 1 15.64 7.86 -6.05
N ASP A 2 15.79 9.13 -6.41
CA ASP A 2 16.19 10.16 -5.45
C ASP A 2 15.05 10.52 -4.49
N ASP A 3 15.35 11.26 -3.43
CA ASP A 3 14.38 11.61 -2.39
C ASP A 3 13.20 12.44 -2.94
N SER A 4 13.44 13.33 -3.91
CA SER A 4 12.39 14.17 -4.49
C SER A 4 11.37 13.33 -5.26
N GLN A 5 11.84 12.42 -6.11
CA GLN A 5 11.00 11.45 -6.80
C GLN A 5 10.22 10.57 -5.82
N LYS A 6 10.90 10.10 -4.76
CA LYS A 6 10.29 9.24 -3.73
C LYS A 6 9.20 9.97 -2.95
N ILE A 7 9.41 11.25 -2.63
CA ILE A 7 8.40 12.12 -2.00
C ILE A 7 7.19 12.26 -2.91
N GLN A 8 7.40 12.62 -4.18
CA GLN A 8 6.30 12.80 -5.14
C GLN A 8 5.47 11.53 -5.32
N MET A 9 6.14 10.39 -5.51
CA MET A 9 5.46 9.10 -5.63
C MET A 9 4.71 8.74 -4.36
N THR A 10 5.32 8.93 -3.18
CA THR A 10 4.67 8.64 -1.90
C THR A 10 3.43 9.52 -1.71
N ALA A 11 3.55 10.83 -1.92
CA ALA A 11 2.43 11.77 -1.82
C ALA A 11 1.31 11.45 -2.81
N PHE A 12 1.65 11.12 -4.06
CA PHE A 12 0.68 10.71 -5.09
C PHE A 12 -0.07 9.44 -4.69
N ASN A 13 0.63 8.43 -4.17
CA ASN A 13 0.04 7.19 -3.69
C ASN A 13 -0.87 7.43 -2.47
N LEU A 14 -0.45 8.26 -1.52
CA LEU A 14 -1.21 8.58 -0.32
C LEU A 14 -2.43 9.49 -0.57
N LYS A 15 -2.53 10.15 -1.74
CA LYS A 15 -3.73 10.89 -2.13
C LYS A 15 -4.83 9.99 -2.70
N ASN A 16 -4.50 8.76 -3.12
CA ASN A 16 -5.44 7.87 -3.79
C ASN A 16 -6.34 7.13 -2.77
N PRO A 17 -7.68 7.24 -2.85
CA PRO A 17 -8.60 6.62 -1.89
C PRO A 17 -8.50 5.09 -1.81
N THR A 18 -8.30 4.42 -2.95
CA THR A 18 -8.12 2.96 -3.01
C THR A 18 -6.86 2.55 -2.26
N LYS A 19 -5.75 3.27 -2.48
CA LYS A 19 -4.47 2.97 -1.82
C LYS A 19 -4.52 3.27 -0.33
N LEU A 20 -5.17 4.38 0.07
CA LEU A 20 -5.42 4.69 1.48
C LEU A 20 -6.28 3.61 2.16
N PHE A 21 -7.32 3.12 1.48
CA PHE A 21 -8.12 2.01 2.00
C PHE A 21 -7.25 0.77 2.19
N ILE A 22 -6.43 0.40 1.21
CA ILE A 22 -5.54 -0.77 1.30
C ILE A 22 -4.57 -0.61 2.48
N ILE A 23 -3.93 0.55 2.64
CA ILE A 23 -3.03 0.85 3.76
C ILE A 23 -3.78 0.69 5.10
N LYS A 24 -4.96 1.28 5.22
CA LYS A 24 -5.81 1.17 6.42
C LYS A 24 -6.25 -0.27 6.68
N TYR A 25 -6.56 -1.04 5.65
CA TYR A 25 -6.94 -2.43 5.81
C TYR A 25 -5.76 -3.26 6.30
N LEU A 26 -4.60 -3.08 5.68
CA LEU A 26 -3.36 -3.78 6.00
C LEU A 26 -2.72 -3.33 7.32
N SER A 27 -3.08 -2.16 7.85
CA SER A 27 -2.65 -1.74 9.18
C SER A 27 -3.31 -2.54 10.31
N ASN A 28 -4.40 -3.24 10.02
CA ASN A 28 -5.14 -4.05 10.99
C ASN A 28 -4.83 -5.55 10.87
N LYS A 29 -4.52 -6.02 9.66
CA LYS A 29 -4.21 -7.43 9.40
C LYS A 29 -3.52 -7.63 8.06
N GLU A 30 -2.85 -8.76 7.91
CA GLU A 30 -2.32 -9.21 6.62
C GLU A 30 -3.44 -9.80 5.77
N ALA A 31 -3.38 -9.62 4.44
CA ALA A 31 -4.47 -10.03 3.57
C ALA A 31 -4.02 -10.35 2.15
N SER A 32 -4.71 -11.28 1.51
CA SER A 32 -4.59 -11.54 0.08
C SER A 32 -5.32 -10.47 -0.75
N ASN A 33 -4.99 -10.42 -2.05
CA ASN A 33 -5.67 -9.50 -2.98
C ASN A 33 -7.20 -9.72 -2.99
N GLN A 34 -7.65 -10.97 -2.94
CA GLN A 34 -9.07 -11.30 -2.90
C GLN A 34 -9.77 -10.69 -1.68
N GLU A 35 -9.19 -10.84 -0.49
CA GLU A 35 -9.75 -10.31 0.75
C GLU A 35 -9.80 -8.78 0.75
N ILE A 36 -8.76 -8.14 0.22
CA ILE A 36 -8.71 -6.68 0.04
C ILE A 36 -9.82 -6.23 -0.91
N TYR A 37 -9.97 -6.89 -2.06
CA TYR A 37 -11.04 -6.58 -3.01
C TYR A 37 -12.43 -6.73 -2.39
N ASP A 38 -12.65 -7.81 -1.63
CA ASP A 38 -13.93 -8.07 -0.97
C ASP A 38 -14.25 -7.07 0.15
N ALA A 39 -13.25 -6.59 0.87
CA ALA A 39 -13.44 -5.52 1.84
C ALA A 39 -13.74 -4.17 1.15
N LEU A 40 -13.06 -3.93 0.03
CA LEU A 40 -13.11 -2.65 -0.65
C LEU A 40 -14.41 -2.49 -1.45
N LYS A 41 -14.91 -3.52 -2.14
CA LYS A 41 -16.18 -3.47 -2.89
C LYS A 41 -17.38 -3.05 -2.05
N ASN A 42 -17.33 -3.30 -0.73
CA ASN A 42 -18.39 -2.93 0.22
C ASN A 42 -18.28 -1.48 0.70
N THR A 43 -17.14 -0.82 0.45
CA THR A 43 -16.84 0.53 0.98
C THR A 43 -16.72 1.57 -0.13
N LEU A 44 -16.21 1.18 -1.30
CA LEU A 44 -16.03 2.03 -2.47
C LEU A 44 -16.54 1.28 -3.71
N THR A 45 -17.16 2.01 -4.63
CA THR A 45 -17.60 1.48 -5.92
C THR A 45 -16.40 1.21 -6.83
N ILE A 46 -15.64 0.15 -6.56
CA ILE A 46 -14.61 -0.33 -7.47
C ILE A 46 -15.22 -1.30 -8.46
N LYS A 47 -15.13 -0.93 -9.74
CA LYS A 47 -15.71 -1.66 -10.86
C LYS A 47 -14.86 -2.86 -11.29
N TYR A 48 -13.56 -2.88 -11.00
CA TYR A 48 -12.63 -3.89 -11.51
C TYR A 48 -11.55 -4.32 -10.50
N ARG A 49 -11.30 -5.63 -10.42
CA ARG A 49 -10.23 -6.25 -9.62
C ARG A 49 -8.82 -5.79 -10.03
N SER A 50 -8.62 -5.47 -11.31
CA SER A 50 -7.33 -5.00 -11.84
C SER A 50 -6.84 -3.72 -11.16
N ALA A 51 -7.76 -2.86 -10.69
CA ALA A 51 -7.42 -1.66 -9.95
C ALA A 51 -6.69 -1.96 -8.62
N ILE A 52 -7.04 -3.07 -7.96
CA ILE A 52 -6.38 -3.51 -6.72
C ILE A 52 -4.96 -4.01 -7.00
N HIS A 53 -4.77 -4.77 -8.08
CA HIS A 53 -3.44 -5.26 -8.47
C HIS A 53 -2.47 -4.11 -8.74
N GLY A 54 -2.90 -3.09 -9.50
CA GLY A 54 -2.09 -1.89 -9.74
C GLY A 54 -1.78 -1.14 -8.44
N ALA A 55 -2.79 -0.94 -7.60
CA ALA A 55 -2.61 -0.27 -6.31
C ALA A 55 -1.61 -1.00 -5.38
N LEU A 56 -1.70 -2.32 -5.27
CA LEU A 56 -0.77 -3.13 -4.48
C LEU A 56 0.65 -3.08 -5.04
N LYS A 57 0.80 -3.13 -6.37
CA LYS A 57 2.10 -3.02 -7.02
C LYS A 57 2.75 -1.66 -6.72
N ASP A 58 2.02 -0.57 -6.90
CA ASP A 58 2.56 0.77 -6.64
C ASP A 58 2.98 0.94 -5.18
N LEU A 59 2.17 0.45 -4.24
CA LEU A 59 2.46 0.48 -2.79
C LEU A 59 3.68 -0.37 -2.42
N GLN A 60 3.88 -1.50 -3.10
CA GLN A 60 5.05 -2.35 -2.93
C GLN A 60 6.31 -1.68 -3.51
N GLU A 61 6.21 -1.05 -4.68
CA GLU A 61 7.32 -0.36 -5.34
C GLU A 61 7.84 0.82 -4.50
N ILE A 62 6.95 1.56 -3.84
CA ILE A 62 7.36 2.61 -2.90
C ILE A 62 7.77 2.07 -1.52
N GLY A 63 7.71 0.75 -1.30
CA GLY A 63 8.19 0.11 -0.08
C GLY A 63 7.31 0.31 1.16
N LEU A 64 6.01 0.62 0.99
CA LEU A 64 5.08 0.71 2.12
C LEU A 64 4.57 -0.67 2.56
N ILE A 65 4.42 -1.59 1.60
CA ILE A 65 3.92 -2.94 1.84
C ILE A 65 4.89 -3.98 1.28
N GLU A 66 4.78 -5.20 1.78
CA GLU A 66 5.50 -6.37 1.29
C GLU A 66 4.52 -7.44 0.82
N LYS A 67 4.88 -8.15 -0.25
CA LYS A 67 4.18 -9.31 -0.78
C LYS A 67 4.93 -10.57 -0.36
N TYR A 68 4.26 -11.53 0.25
CA TYR A 68 4.85 -12.81 0.65
C TYR A 68 3.89 -13.97 0.37
N TYR A 69 4.42 -15.19 0.35
CA TYR A 69 3.61 -16.40 0.24
C TYR A 69 3.37 -16.95 1.64
N ASP A 70 2.10 -17.05 2.02
CA ASP A 70 1.68 -17.68 3.27
C ASP A 70 1.50 -19.18 3.05
N ASN A 71 2.36 -19.97 3.68
CA ASN A 71 2.35 -21.43 3.58
C ASN A 71 1.14 -22.06 4.28
N LEU A 72 0.56 -21.40 5.29
CA LEU A 72 -0.58 -21.93 6.04
C LEU A 72 -1.84 -21.92 5.17
N ASP A 73 -2.09 -20.79 4.52
CA ASP A 73 -3.27 -20.60 3.66
C ASP A 73 -2.98 -20.90 2.18
N SER A 74 -1.74 -21.28 1.84
CA SER A 74 -1.25 -21.51 0.48
C SER A 74 -1.59 -20.36 -0.49
N LYS A 75 -1.45 -19.11 -0.02
CA LYS A 75 -1.89 -17.91 -0.74
C LYS A 75 -0.86 -16.80 -0.67
N ILE A 76 -0.85 -15.96 -1.70
CA ILE A 76 -0.11 -14.70 -1.68
C ILE A 76 -0.84 -13.70 -0.79
N LYS A 77 -0.11 -13.18 0.21
CA LYS A 77 -0.58 -12.14 1.11
C LYS A 77 0.29 -10.90 1.05
N TYR A 78 -0.26 -9.82 1.57
CA TYR A 78 0.37 -8.52 1.67
C TYR A 78 0.32 -8.07 3.12
N ARG A 79 1.40 -7.40 3.56
CA ARG A 79 1.49 -6.79 4.90
C ARG A 79 2.03 -5.38 4.83
N LEU A 80 1.57 -4.52 5.72
CA LEU A 80 2.14 -3.19 5.90
C LEU A 80 3.47 -3.30 6.65
N ILE A 81 4.55 -2.75 6.09
CA ILE A 81 5.90 -2.81 6.69
C ILE A 81 6.39 -1.43 7.16
N VAL A 82 5.60 -0.38 6.91
CA VAL A 82 5.89 1.01 7.31
C VAL A 82 4.76 1.52 8.19
N LYS A 83 5.07 1.88 9.44
CA LYS A 83 4.11 2.49 10.38
C LYS A 83 4.10 4.00 10.33
N LYS A 84 5.24 4.62 9.98
CA LYS A 84 5.39 6.08 9.91
C LYS A 84 6.15 6.49 8.66
N VAL A 85 5.66 7.54 8.01
CA VAL A 85 6.35 8.24 6.91
C VAL A 85 6.72 9.62 7.41
N ASN A 86 8.02 9.94 7.39
CA ASN A 86 8.52 11.26 7.73
C ASN A 86 9.03 11.95 6.48
N ILE A 87 8.56 13.16 6.22
CA ILE A 87 9.00 14.00 5.11
C ILE A 87 9.58 15.29 5.70
N ASP A 88 10.88 15.50 5.53
CA ASP A 88 11.55 16.75 5.86
C ASP A 88 11.47 17.67 4.64
N LEU A 89 10.56 18.64 4.69
CA LEU A 89 10.34 19.60 3.59
C LEU A 89 11.50 20.58 3.42
N GLY A 90 12.24 20.89 4.49
CA GLY A 90 13.38 21.81 4.43
C GLY A 90 14.59 21.20 3.72
N LYS A 91 14.76 19.88 3.84
CA LYS A 91 15.83 19.13 3.18
C LYS A 91 15.36 18.31 1.98
N MET A 92 14.07 18.31 1.69
CA MET A 92 13.41 17.43 0.71
C MET A 92 13.83 15.97 0.87
N LYS A 93 13.81 15.47 2.12
CA LYS A 93 14.18 14.09 2.48
C LYS A 93 12.96 13.30 2.93
N ILE A 94 12.99 11.99 2.68
CA ILE A 94 11.93 11.08 3.12
C ILE A 94 12.51 9.84 3.79
N SER A 95 11.88 9.44 4.90
CA SER A 95 12.22 8.21 5.59
C SER A 95 10.98 7.43 5.99
N PHE A 96 11.12 6.11 6.05
CA PHE A 96 10.09 5.18 6.48
C PHE A 96 10.54 4.49 7.76
N THR A 97 9.61 4.33 8.70
CA THR A 97 9.88 3.70 9.99
C THR A 97 8.81 2.65 10.25
N ASN A 98 9.23 1.46 10.70
CA ASN A 98 8.36 0.39 11.18
C ASN A 98 8.12 0.49 12.70
#